data_AF-A0A9R0RHV5-F1
#
_entry.id   AF-A0A9R0RHV5-F1
#
_cell.length_a   1.000
_cell.length_b   1.000
_cell.length_c   1.000
_cell.angle_alpha   90.00
_cell.angle_beta   90.00
_cell.angle_gamma   90.00
#
_symmetry.space_group_name_H-M   'P 1'
#
loop_
_entity.id
_entity.type
_entity.pdbx_description
1 polymer ?
#
loop_
_entity_poly.entity_id
_entity_poly.type
_entity_poly.pdbx_seq_one_letter_code
_entity_poly.pdbx_strand_id
1 'polypeptide(L)'
;MLKACGISIAQGFTQVAGRVLQAPKLKAGNGEDIFTRNGRWNFNKRLARACVVDRWAVVNFSARCNTMNLVNDLIKCGGMKGITVEKPHIVIEENGSMRRAPAPKRVEDMFEQVKSKLPGAPKFLLCILAERKNSDVSWKRKCLADFGIVTQCVAPTRVNDQYLTNVLLKINAKLGGMNSLLQIEMSPSIPLVSKVPTLILGMVGSREWPLVSKYRASVRSQSPKLEMIDSLFKPQGTDDDGLVRECLIDFYTSSGKRKPDQIIIFGWC
;
A
#
# COMPACT_ATOMS: atom_id res chain seq x y z
N MET A 1 25.11 -46.46 -7.11
CA MET A 1 24.46 -45.90 -8.31
C MET A 1 25.11 -44.60 -8.78
N LEU A 2 25.09 -43.50 -8.01
CA LEU A 2 25.71 -42.21 -8.41
C LEU A 2 27.19 -42.33 -8.83
N LYS A 3 28.01 -43.02 -8.02
CA LYS A 3 29.43 -43.28 -8.34
C LYS A 3 29.62 -44.18 -9.57
N ALA A 4 28.70 -45.12 -9.81
CA ALA A 4 28.71 -45.98 -11.00
C ALA A 4 28.31 -45.20 -12.28
N CYS A 5 27.59 -44.09 -12.13
CA CYS A 5 27.26 -43.14 -13.20
C CYS A 5 28.32 -42.02 -13.37
N GLY A 6 29.47 -42.09 -12.67
CA GLY A 6 30.52 -41.06 -12.74
C GLY A 6 30.19 -39.74 -12.04
N ILE A 7 29.12 -39.68 -11.23
CA ILE A 7 28.72 -38.47 -10.51
C ILE A 7 29.44 -38.41 -9.15
N SER A 8 30.10 -37.30 -8.87
CA SER A 8 30.69 -36.97 -7.56
C SER A 8 29.99 -35.77 -6.92
N ILE A 9 29.84 -35.81 -5.59
CA ILE A 9 29.23 -34.74 -4.80
C ILE A 9 30.34 -34.09 -3.97
N ALA A 10 30.53 -32.79 -4.15
CA ALA A 10 31.46 -32.02 -3.34
C ALA A 10 30.99 -31.97 -1.88
N GLN A 11 31.93 -32.14 -0.94
CA GLN A 11 31.65 -32.11 0.50
C GLN A 11 31.46 -30.69 1.05
N GLY A 12 31.91 -29.66 0.30
CA GLY A 12 31.80 -28.27 0.66
C GLY A 12 30.82 -27.52 -0.24
N PHE A 13 30.20 -26.46 0.30
CA PHE A 13 29.43 -25.53 -0.50
C PHE A 13 30.31 -24.79 -1.50
N THR A 14 29.78 -24.57 -2.70
CA THR A 14 30.40 -23.71 -3.72
C THR A 14 30.65 -22.32 -3.15
N GLN A 15 31.91 -21.91 -3.15
CA GLN A 15 32.30 -20.57 -2.71
C GLN A 15 32.01 -19.56 -3.83
N VAL A 16 31.34 -18.46 -3.49
CA VAL A 16 31.01 -17.38 -4.43
C VAL A 16 31.42 -16.04 -3.86
N ALA A 17 32.02 -15.18 -4.71
CA ALA A 17 32.37 -13.83 -4.32
C ALA A 17 31.12 -12.95 -4.26
N GLY A 18 30.71 -12.57 -3.04
CA GLY A 18 29.61 -11.64 -2.81
C GLY A 18 30.06 -10.19 -2.77
N ARG A 19 29.12 -9.26 -2.97
CA ARG A 19 29.33 -7.81 -2.72
C ARG A 19 28.25 -7.29 -1.78
N VAL A 20 28.65 -6.50 -0.79
CA VAL A 20 27.74 -5.77 0.08
C VAL A 20 27.60 -4.35 -0.46
N LEU A 21 26.42 -4.04 -1.00
CA LEU A 21 26.14 -2.69 -1.50
C LEU A 21 25.90 -1.73 -0.34
N GLN A 22 26.32 -0.47 -0.50
CA GLN A 22 25.99 0.57 0.47
C GLN A 22 24.48 0.83 0.46
N ALA A 23 23.88 0.89 1.65
CA ALA A 23 22.47 1.21 1.77
C ALA A 23 22.21 2.64 1.25
N PRO A 24 21.12 2.86 0.48
CA PRO A 24 20.79 4.20 0.02
C PRO A 24 20.40 5.08 1.20
N LYS A 25 20.78 6.36 1.13
CA LYS A 25 20.38 7.35 2.12
C LYS A 25 18.93 7.76 1.89
N LEU A 26 18.16 7.81 2.96
CA LEU A 26 16.74 8.19 2.95
C LEU A 26 16.57 9.59 3.52
N LYS A 27 15.66 10.36 2.94
CA LYS A 27 15.25 11.67 3.43
C LYS A 27 13.76 11.69 3.77
N ALA A 28 13.38 12.45 4.80
CA ALA A 28 11.98 12.68 5.16
C ALA A 28 11.80 14.06 5.82
N GLY A 29 10.56 14.44 6.13
CA GLY A 29 10.22 15.77 6.63
C GLY A 29 10.72 16.86 5.69
N ASN A 30 11.40 17.86 6.25
CA ASN A 30 11.99 18.97 5.49
C ASN A 30 13.42 18.62 4.99
N GLY A 31 13.64 17.40 4.48
CA GLY A 31 14.93 16.95 3.97
C GLY A 31 15.91 16.43 5.04
N GLU A 32 15.38 15.96 6.17
CA GLU A 32 16.17 15.34 7.23
C GLU A 32 16.59 13.91 6.87
N ASP A 33 17.80 13.51 7.25
CA ASP A 33 18.30 12.15 7.03
C ASP A 33 17.61 11.12 7.93
N ILE A 34 17.23 9.99 7.32
CA ILE A 34 16.85 8.77 8.03
C ILE A 34 18.03 7.82 7.99
N PHE A 35 18.60 7.56 9.16
CA PHE A 35 19.71 6.63 9.30
C PHE A 35 19.22 5.18 9.24
N THR A 36 19.73 4.44 8.27
CA THR A 36 19.50 2.99 8.13
C THR A 36 20.65 2.21 8.75
N ARG A 37 20.37 1.31 9.69
CA ARG A 37 21.37 0.41 10.27
C ARG A 37 20.96 -1.04 9.99
N ASN A 38 21.83 -1.80 9.32
CA ASN A 38 21.57 -3.20 8.95
C ASN A 38 20.22 -3.40 8.25
N GLY A 39 19.88 -2.51 7.32
CA GLY A 39 18.61 -2.56 6.57
C GLY A 39 17.36 -2.18 7.38
N ARG A 40 17.51 -1.62 8.58
CA ARG A 40 16.39 -1.20 9.44
C ARG A 40 16.44 0.30 9.76
N TRP A 41 15.27 0.91 9.88
CA TRP A 41 15.11 2.29 10.32
C TRP A 41 13.74 2.47 10.98
N ASN A 42 13.61 3.54 11.77
CA ASN A 42 12.35 3.97 12.37
C ASN A 42 11.97 5.36 11.85
N PHE A 43 10.67 5.58 11.63
CA PHE A 43 10.15 6.89 11.27
C PHE A 43 9.98 7.77 12.50
N ASN A 44 11.09 8.30 13.03
CA ASN A 44 11.05 9.27 14.14
C ASN A 44 10.77 10.70 13.65
N LYS A 45 10.98 10.97 12.36
CA LYS A 45 10.74 12.25 11.72
C LYS A 45 9.33 12.36 11.14
N ARG A 46 8.94 13.57 10.71
CA ARG A 46 7.75 13.80 9.88
C ARG A 46 7.92 13.15 8.51
N LEU A 47 6.81 12.90 7.81
CA LEU A 47 6.83 12.30 6.48
C LEU A 47 7.28 13.33 5.42
N ALA A 48 7.88 12.86 4.33
CA ALA A 48 8.35 13.72 3.24
C ALA A 48 7.21 14.53 2.60
N ARG A 49 6.07 13.89 2.35
CA ARG A 49 4.82 14.55 1.97
C ARG A 49 3.67 13.89 2.69
N ALA A 50 3.14 14.58 3.70
CA ALA A 50 1.98 14.09 4.41
C ALA A 50 0.68 14.36 3.63
N CYS A 51 -0.25 13.41 3.67
CA CYS A 51 -1.60 13.55 3.15
C CYS A 51 -2.53 14.27 4.15
N VAL A 52 -3.72 14.60 3.66
CA VAL A 52 -4.87 14.99 4.50
C VAL A 52 -5.86 13.83 4.51
N VAL A 53 -6.32 13.44 5.69
CA VAL A 53 -7.38 12.44 5.88
C VAL A 53 -8.67 13.19 6.22
N ASP A 54 -9.37 13.61 5.17
CA ASP A 54 -10.69 14.27 5.22
C ASP A 54 -11.78 13.32 4.68
N ARG A 55 -13.06 13.65 4.96
CA ARG A 55 -14.23 12.92 4.44
C ARG A 55 -14.11 11.40 4.61
N TRP A 56 -13.83 10.98 5.83
CA TRP A 56 -13.61 9.58 6.19
C TRP A 56 -14.53 9.12 7.30
N ALA A 57 -14.67 7.82 7.45
CA ALA A 57 -15.46 7.21 8.52
C ALA A 57 -14.76 5.95 9.06
N VAL A 58 -15.22 5.50 10.22
CA VAL A 58 -14.76 4.27 10.86
C VAL A 58 -15.86 3.23 10.76
N VAL A 59 -15.50 2.01 10.35
CA VAL A 59 -16.37 0.84 10.50
C VAL A 59 -15.75 -0.10 11.52
N ASN A 60 -16.54 -0.54 12.50
CA ASN A 60 -16.05 -1.34 13.60
C ASN A 60 -16.75 -2.70 13.65
N PHE A 61 -15.99 -3.74 13.32
CA PHE A 61 -16.40 -5.13 13.49
C PHE A 61 -16.00 -5.70 14.87
N SER A 62 -15.25 -4.95 15.67
CA SER A 62 -14.73 -5.37 16.98
C SER A 62 -15.53 -4.77 18.13
N ALA A 63 -16.45 -5.56 18.68
CA ALA A 63 -17.33 -5.15 19.77
C ALA A 63 -16.60 -4.73 21.08
N ARG A 64 -15.32 -5.10 21.25
CA ARG A 64 -14.52 -4.79 22.44
C ARG A 64 -13.56 -3.61 22.25
N CYS A 65 -13.49 -3.05 21.04
CA CYS A 65 -12.57 -1.96 20.76
C CYS A 65 -13.13 -0.64 21.32
N ASN A 66 -12.30 0.11 22.06
CA ASN A 66 -12.60 1.51 22.34
C ASN A 66 -12.26 2.34 21.10
N THR A 67 -13.25 2.49 20.23
CA THR A 67 -13.16 3.20 18.95
C THR A 67 -12.75 4.66 19.12
N MET A 68 -13.26 5.32 20.17
CA MET A 68 -12.96 6.73 20.43
C MET A 68 -11.48 6.94 20.77
N ASN A 69 -10.94 6.13 21.70
CA ASN A 69 -9.52 6.22 22.06
C ASN A 69 -8.62 5.90 20.86
N LEU A 70 -8.94 4.84 20.12
CA LEU A 70 -8.17 4.46 18.93
C LEU A 70 -8.13 5.59 17.88
N VAL A 71 -9.26 6.24 17.62
CA VAL A 71 -9.34 7.37 16.68
C VAL A 71 -8.56 8.57 17.20
N ASN A 72 -8.69 8.90 18.47
CA ASN A 72 -7.94 10.02 19.07
C ASN A 72 -6.42 9.78 19.01
N ASP A 73 -5.97 8.56 19.33
CA ASP A 73 -4.57 8.19 19.25
C ASP A 73 -4.08 8.21 17.80
N LEU A 74 -4.89 7.75 16.84
CA LEU A 74 -4.56 7.83 15.42
C LEU A 74 -4.41 9.28 14.94
N ILE A 75 -5.31 10.18 15.36
CA ILE A 75 -5.25 11.62 15.04
C ILE A 75 -3.98 12.23 15.64
N LYS A 76 -3.70 11.95 16.92
CA LYS A 76 -2.50 12.41 17.63
C LYS A 76 -1.23 11.92 16.93
N CYS A 77 -1.11 10.63 16.67
CA CYS A 77 0.03 10.05 15.95
C CYS A 77 0.16 10.62 14.53
N GLY A 78 -0.96 10.86 13.84
CA GLY A 78 -1.01 11.50 12.53
C GLY A 78 -0.36 12.87 12.55
N GLY A 79 -0.79 13.73 13.47
CA GLY A 79 -0.23 15.08 13.65
C GLY A 79 1.27 15.08 13.94
N MET A 80 1.75 14.13 14.75
CA MET A 80 3.20 13.96 15.00
C MET A 80 3.99 13.62 13.72
N LYS A 81 3.36 12.98 12.74
CA LYS A 81 3.95 12.64 11.43
C LYS A 81 3.67 13.67 10.34
N GLY A 82 2.95 14.74 10.68
CA GLY A 82 2.55 15.81 9.75
C GLY A 82 1.28 15.50 8.95
N ILE A 83 0.61 14.37 9.21
CA ILE A 83 -0.67 14.02 8.58
C ILE A 83 -1.78 14.79 9.30
N THR A 84 -2.53 15.58 8.56
CA THR A 84 -3.76 16.19 9.07
C THR A 84 -4.87 15.16 9.02
N VAL A 85 -5.26 14.64 10.18
CA VAL A 85 -6.39 13.71 10.31
C VAL A 85 -7.57 14.46 10.91
N GLU A 86 -8.59 14.72 10.10
CA GLU A 86 -9.83 15.33 10.59
C GLU A 86 -10.60 14.33 11.47
N LYS A 87 -11.59 14.81 12.24
CA LYS A 87 -12.50 13.89 12.93
C LYS A 87 -13.28 13.06 11.90
N PRO A 88 -13.49 11.76 12.13
CA PRO A 88 -14.31 10.96 11.23
C PRO A 88 -15.74 11.51 11.24
N HIS A 89 -16.42 11.43 10.09
CA HIS A 89 -17.81 11.86 9.98
C HIS A 89 -18.72 11.06 10.91
N ILE A 90 -18.48 9.76 11.00
CA ILE A 90 -19.22 8.84 11.87
C ILE A 90 -18.39 7.59 12.17
N VAL A 91 -18.70 6.96 13.29
CA VAL A 91 -18.28 5.60 13.63
C VAL A 91 -19.49 4.67 13.46
N ILE A 92 -19.37 3.67 12.59
CA ILE A 92 -20.43 2.70 12.30
C ILE A 92 -20.06 1.37 12.96
N GLU A 93 -20.88 0.98 13.93
CA GLU A 93 -20.70 -0.24 14.70
C GLU A 93 -21.44 -1.42 14.04
N GLU A 94 -20.84 -2.61 14.10
CA GLU A 94 -21.50 -3.82 13.62
C GLU A 94 -22.78 -4.10 14.42
N ASN A 95 -23.88 -4.37 13.70
CA ASN A 95 -25.11 -4.81 14.32
C ASN A 95 -24.88 -6.11 15.11
N GLY A 96 -25.29 -6.12 16.39
CA GLY A 96 -25.13 -7.27 17.27
C GLY A 96 -25.73 -8.57 16.71
N SER A 97 -26.84 -8.47 15.96
CA SER A 97 -27.49 -9.61 15.30
C SER A 97 -26.63 -10.24 14.19
N MET A 98 -25.78 -9.45 13.54
CA MET A 98 -24.93 -9.87 12.43
C MET A 98 -23.66 -10.60 12.88
N ARG A 99 -23.31 -10.57 14.17
CA ARG A 99 -22.05 -11.12 14.69
C ARG A 99 -21.81 -12.60 14.36
N ARG A 100 -22.87 -13.39 14.24
CA ARG A 100 -22.86 -14.83 13.90
C ARG A 100 -23.05 -15.12 12.42
N ALA A 101 -23.37 -14.11 11.60
CA ALA A 101 -23.57 -14.30 10.18
C ALA A 101 -22.24 -14.57 9.43
N PRO A 102 -22.28 -15.14 8.22
CA PRO A 102 -21.11 -15.29 7.37
C PRO A 102 -20.45 -13.94 7.03
N ALA A 103 -19.14 -13.95 6.81
CA ALA A 103 -18.37 -12.71 6.56
C ALA A 103 -18.89 -11.85 5.39
N PRO A 104 -19.31 -12.42 4.23
CA PRO A 104 -19.88 -11.61 3.15
C PRO A 104 -21.14 -10.84 3.54
N LYS A 105 -22.07 -11.50 4.24
CA LYS A 105 -23.34 -10.89 4.68
C LYS A 105 -23.10 -9.78 5.71
N ARG A 106 -22.12 -9.96 6.61
CA ARG A 106 -21.69 -8.94 7.58
C ARG A 106 -21.09 -7.71 6.90
N VAL A 107 -20.30 -7.93 5.85
CA VAL A 107 -19.70 -6.85 5.05
C VAL A 107 -20.78 -6.10 4.27
N GLU A 108 -21.76 -6.80 3.72
CA GLU A 108 -22.88 -6.20 2.98
C GLU A 108 -23.73 -5.29 3.87
N ASP A 109 -24.21 -5.78 5.01
CA ASP A 109 -24.95 -4.99 6.00
C ASP A 109 -24.15 -3.74 6.44
N MET A 110 -22.88 -3.92 6.79
CA MET A 110 -22.02 -2.79 7.17
C MET A 110 -21.90 -1.75 6.04
N PHE A 111 -21.78 -2.19 4.80
CA PHE A 111 -21.65 -1.29 3.65
C PHE A 111 -22.95 -0.56 3.34
N GLU A 112 -24.11 -1.19 3.53
CA GLU A 112 -25.42 -0.53 3.46
C GLU A 112 -25.57 0.55 4.54
N GLN A 113 -25.07 0.28 5.75
CA GLN A 113 -25.00 1.30 6.79
C GLN A 113 -24.08 2.47 6.40
N VAL A 114 -22.94 2.20 5.76
CA VAL A 114 -22.05 3.26 5.22
C VAL A 114 -22.78 4.13 4.20
N LYS A 115 -23.49 3.50 3.24
CA LYS A 115 -24.23 4.24 2.21
C LYS A 115 -25.38 5.09 2.77
N SER A 116 -26.10 4.56 3.76
CA SER A 116 -27.27 5.25 4.33
C SER A 116 -26.90 6.36 5.30
N LYS A 117 -25.78 6.23 6.03
CA LYS A 117 -25.37 7.18 7.07
C LYS A 117 -24.40 8.26 6.59
N LEU A 118 -23.75 8.08 5.44
CA LEU A 118 -22.86 9.08 4.87
C LEU A 118 -23.58 9.91 3.80
N PRO A 119 -23.32 11.23 3.71
CA PRO A 119 -23.93 12.10 2.71
C PRO A 119 -23.41 11.85 1.28
N GLY A 120 -22.42 10.99 1.12
CA GLY A 120 -21.81 10.65 -0.16
C GLY A 120 -20.67 9.65 0.03
N ALA A 121 -20.01 9.30 -1.08
CA ALA A 121 -18.88 8.37 -1.04
C ALA A 121 -17.71 8.95 -0.21
N PRO A 122 -17.24 8.24 0.84
CA PRO A 122 -16.09 8.68 1.62
C PRO A 122 -14.81 8.53 0.80
N LYS A 123 -13.81 9.38 1.07
CA LYS A 123 -12.46 9.19 0.53
C LYS A 123 -11.75 8.00 1.14
N PHE A 124 -12.03 7.73 2.41
CA PHE A 124 -11.31 6.76 3.21
C PHE A 124 -12.21 6.08 4.24
N LEU A 125 -12.02 4.77 4.44
CA LEU A 125 -12.64 4.01 5.53
C LEU A 125 -11.57 3.30 6.38
N LEU A 126 -11.57 3.58 7.68
CA LEU A 126 -10.81 2.81 8.65
C LEU A 126 -11.67 1.64 9.13
N CYS A 127 -11.20 0.42 8.89
CA CYS A 127 -11.91 -0.81 9.27
C CYS A 127 -11.26 -1.47 10.48
N ILE A 128 -11.95 -1.48 11.61
CA ILE A 128 -11.48 -2.16 12.82
C ILE A 128 -11.98 -3.60 12.78
N LEU A 129 -11.05 -4.54 12.68
CA LEU A 129 -11.35 -5.96 12.58
C LEU A 129 -11.52 -6.58 13.97
N ALA A 130 -12.50 -7.47 14.10
CA ALA A 130 -12.53 -8.38 15.24
C ALA A 130 -11.35 -9.35 15.17
N GLU A 131 -10.74 -9.61 16.33
CA GLU A 131 -9.78 -10.69 16.49
C GLU A 131 -10.42 -12.00 15.98
N ARG A 132 -9.78 -12.66 15.01
CA ARG A 132 -10.15 -13.99 14.45
C ARG A 132 -11.23 -14.04 13.35
N LYS A 133 -11.63 -12.93 12.72
CA LYS A 133 -12.66 -12.95 11.65
C LYS A 133 -12.07 -12.63 10.26
N ASN A 134 -12.40 -13.46 9.26
CA ASN A 134 -11.99 -13.34 7.85
C ASN A 134 -12.71 -12.22 7.07
N SER A 135 -13.28 -11.23 7.75
CA SER A 135 -14.02 -10.14 7.10
C SER A 135 -13.11 -9.18 6.30
N ASP A 136 -11.79 -9.17 6.55
CA ASP A 136 -10.84 -8.24 5.88
C ASP A 136 -10.82 -8.41 4.35
N VAL A 137 -10.75 -9.64 3.85
CA VAL A 137 -10.67 -9.90 2.41
C VAL A 137 -11.96 -9.47 1.71
N SER A 138 -13.11 -9.86 2.24
CA SER A 138 -14.42 -9.49 1.70
C SER A 138 -14.65 -7.98 1.78
N TRP A 139 -14.24 -7.33 2.88
CA TRP A 139 -14.35 -5.88 3.05
C TRP A 139 -13.52 -5.12 2.03
N LYS A 140 -12.24 -5.49 1.88
CA LYS A 140 -11.34 -4.87 0.89
C LYS A 140 -11.85 -5.05 -0.52
N ARG A 141 -12.33 -6.25 -0.87
CA ARG A 141 -12.91 -6.53 -2.19
C ARG A 141 -14.09 -5.61 -2.45
N LYS A 142 -15.09 -5.57 -1.55
CA LYS A 142 -16.27 -4.71 -1.68
C LYS A 142 -15.87 -3.25 -1.87
N CYS A 143 -15.04 -2.70 -0.99
CA CYS A 143 -14.70 -1.28 -1.04
C CYS A 143 -13.84 -0.89 -2.24
N LEU A 144 -12.75 -1.63 -2.50
CA LEU A 144 -11.77 -1.25 -3.50
C LEU A 144 -12.20 -1.65 -4.92
N ALA A 145 -12.68 -2.88 -5.10
CA ALA A 145 -13.01 -3.39 -6.43
C ALA A 145 -14.37 -2.85 -6.92
N ASP A 146 -15.37 -2.79 -6.03
CA ASP A 146 -16.74 -2.45 -6.45
C ASP A 146 -17.02 -0.93 -6.38
N PHE A 147 -16.34 -0.19 -5.48
CA PHE A 147 -16.63 1.23 -5.24
C PHE A 147 -15.41 2.17 -5.31
N GLY A 148 -14.19 1.65 -5.47
CA GLY A 148 -12.98 2.46 -5.54
C GLY A 148 -12.65 3.23 -4.25
N ILE A 149 -13.19 2.81 -3.09
CA ILE A 149 -12.97 3.48 -1.81
C ILE A 149 -11.66 2.99 -1.19
N VAL A 150 -10.80 3.93 -0.80
CA VAL A 150 -9.56 3.60 -0.10
C VAL A 150 -9.88 3.11 1.31
N THR A 151 -9.30 1.98 1.71
CA THR A 151 -9.52 1.41 3.05
C THR A 151 -8.21 1.08 3.76
N GLN A 152 -8.23 1.12 5.09
CA GLN A 152 -7.17 0.54 5.91
C GLN A 152 -7.78 -0.23 7.07
N CYS A 153 -7.39 -1.49 7.19
CA CYS A 153 -7.85 -2.35 8.28
C CYS A 153 -6.87 -2.33 9.45
N VAL A 154 -7.37 -2.37 10.67
CA VAL A 154 -6.58 -2.45 11.91
C VAL A 154 -7.11 -3.57 12.80
N ALA A 155 -6.21 -4.24 13.51
CA ALA A 155 -6.54 -5.27 14.48
C ALA A 155 -6.16 -4.74 15.88
N PRO A 156 -7.12 -4.46 16.76
CA PRO A 156 -6.90 -3.68 17.98
C PRO A 156 -6.34 -4.50 19.17
N THR A 157 -5.47 -5.49 18.92
CA THR A 157 -4.94 -6.39 19.97
C THR A 157 -3.86 -5.73 20.84
N ARG A 158 -2.95 -4.97 20.22
CA ARG A 158 -1.77 -4.35 20.86
C ARG A 158 -1.46 -3.02 20.20
N VAL A 159 -2.42 -2.10 20.27
CA VAL A 159 -2.27 -0.77 19.69
C VAL A 159 -1.33 0.06 20.57
N ASN A 160 -0.27 0.56 19.96
CA ASN A 160 0.66 1.52 20.55
C ASN A 160 1.11 2.53 19.47
N ASP A 161 1.85 3.56 19.86
CA ASP A 161 2.28 4.63 18.95
C ASP A 161 3.08 4.12 17.74
N GLN A 162 3.88 3.05 17.91
CA GLN A 162 4.65 2.46 16.82
C GLN A 162 3.73 1.71 15.84
N TYR A 163 2.73 0.98 16.36
CA TYR A 163 1.71 0.33 15.55
C TYR A 163 0.92 1.36 14.74
N LEU A 164 0.45 2.43 15.40
CA LEU A 164 -0.29 3.51 14.74
C LEU A 164 0.57 4.24 13.72
N THR A 165 1.85 4.49 14.02
CA THR A 165 2.79 5.05 13.04
C THR A 165 2.87 4.15 11.81
N ASN A 166 3.01 2.84 11.97
CA ASN A 166 3.06 1.92 10.83
C ASN A 166 1.74 1.87 10.04
N VAL A 167 0.59 2.00 10.72
CA VAL A 167 -0.72 2.14 10.06
C VAL A 167 -0.79 3.44 9.26
N LEU A 168 -0.34 4.56 9.85
CA LEU A 168 -0.32 5.87 9.21
C LEU A 168 0.62 5.93 8.01
N LEU A 169 1.76 5.24 8.03
CA LEU A 169 2.62 5.10 6.84
C LEU A 169 1.88 4.46 5.66
N LYS A 170 0.97 3.52 5.94
CA LYS A 170 0.13 2.87 4.91
C LYS A 170 -1.00 3.78 4.44
N ILE A 171 -1.67 4.47 5.37
CA ILE A 171 -2.72 5.45 5.04
C ILE A 171 -2.14 6.57 4.17
N ASN A 172 -0.98 7.11 4.55
CA ASN A 172 -0.31 8.17 3.82
C ASN A 172 -0.02 7.77 2.38
N ALA A 173 0.58 6.60 2.16
CA ALA A 173 0.85 6.10 0.81
C ALA A 173 -0.44 5.89 0.00
N LYS A 174 -1.49 5.34 0.61
CA LYS A 174 -2.78 5.09 -0.05
C LYS A 174 -3.54 6.36 -0.44
N LEU A 175 -3.34 7.44 0.31
CA LEU A 175 -3.96 8.75 0.04
C LEU A 175 -3.01 9.70 -0.73
N GLY A 176 -1.99 9.15 -1.40
CA GLY A 176 -1.12 9.90 -2.30
C GLY A 176 0.02 10.67 -1.63
N GLY A 177 0.20 10.52 -0.32
CA GLY A 177 1.36 10.99 0.41
C GLY A 177 2.63 10.22 0.06
N MET A 178 3.76 10.72 0.55
CA MET A 178 5.10 10.13 0.40
C MET A 178 5.74 10.04 1.78
N ASN A 179 6.13 8.84 2.20
CA ASN A 179 6.71 8.64 3.55
C ASN A 179 8.16 9.16 3.61
N SER A 180 8.96 8.77 2.62
CA SER A 180 10.37 9.12 2.47
C SER A 180 10.72 9.17 0.98
N LEU A 181 11.86 9.78 0.67
CA LEU A 181 12.49 9.77 -0.65
C LEU A 181 13.93 9.24 -0.52
N LEU A 182 14.48 8.70 -1.61
CA LEU A 182 15.91 8.46 -1.66
C LEU A 182 16.62 9.82 -1.79
N GLN A 183 17.73 10.03 -1.07
CA GLN A 183 18.52 11.25 -1.22
C GLN A 183 18.98 11.44 -2.68
N ILE A 184 19.28 10.35 -3.36
CA ILE A 184 19.67 10.35 -4.77
C ILE A 184 18.51 10.71 -5.72
N GLU A 185 17.26 10.86 -5.26
CA GLU A 185 16.17 11.42 -6.08
C GLU A 185 16.17 12.96 -6.06
N MET A 186 16.85 13.59 -5.09
CA MET A 186 16.96 15.05 -5.02
C MET A 186 17.88 15.63 -6.10
N SER A 187 18.70 14.78 -6.69
CA SER A 187 19.47 15.06 -7.90
C SER A 187 19.06 14.00 -8.92
N PRO A 188 18.89 14.28 -10.22
CA PRO A 188 18.49 13.25 -11.19
C PRO A 188 19.68 12.32 -11.51
N SER A 189 20.14 11.55 -10.53
CA SER A 189 21.40 10.80 -10.58
C SER A 189 21.24 9.31 -10.30
N ILE A 190 20.01 8.79 -10.21
CA ILE A 190 19.79 7.34 -10.16
C ILE A 190 20.25 6.75 -11.50
N PRO A 191 21.25 5.84 -11.50
CA PRO A 191 21.72 5.23 -12.73
C PRO A 191 20.59 4.50 -13.46
N LEU A 192 20.57 4.62 -14.79
CA LEU A 192 19.57 4.06 -15.72
C LEU A 192 18.17 4.67 -15.59
N VAL A 193 17.68 4.85 -14.37
CA VAL A 193 16.37 5.45 -14.12
C VAL A 193 16.44 6.92 -14.51
N SER A 194 17.24 7.77 -13.85
CA SER A 194 17.22 9.25 -13.94
C SER A 194 17.61 9.89 -15.29
N LYS A 195 17.99 9.11 -16.31
CA LYS A 195 18.44 9.63 -17.62
C LYS A 195 17.30 9.94 -18.58
N VAL A 196 16.24 9.14 -18.55
CA VAL A 196 15.09 9.25 -19.46
C VAL A 196 13.80 8.98 -18.68
N PRO A 197 12.65 9.57 -19.07
CA PRO A 197 11.34 9.20 -18.55
C PRO A 197 11.17 7.68 -18.41
N THR A 198 11.26 7.17 -17.18
CA THR A 198 11.29 5.73 -16.90
C THR A 198 10.08 5.33 -16.05
N LEU A 199 9.31 4.35 -16.52
CA LEU A 199 8.25 3.70 -15.77
C LEU A 199 8.79 2.41 -15.13
N ILE A 200 8.71 2.31 -13.80
CA ILE A 200 9.09 1.09 -13.08
C ILE A 200 7.81 0.35 -12.67
N LEU A 201 7.72 -0.92 -13.06
CA LEU A 201 6.62 -1.83 -12.75
C LEU A 201 7.17 -3.00 -11.92
N GLY A 202 6.97 -2.99 -10.60
CA GLY A 202 6.75 -4.25 -9.88
C GLY A 202 5.25 -4.55 -9.93
N MET A 203 4.73 -5.47 -9.12
CA MET A 203 3.27 -5.49 -8.82
C MET A 203 2.80 -4.23 -8.02
N VAL A 204 3.46 -3.09 -8.24
CA VAL A 204 3.24 -1.69 -7.83
C VAL A 204 3.96 -0.83 -8.90
N GLY A 205 3.28 0.14 -9.50
CA GLY A 205 3.87 1.03 -10.52
C GLY A 205 4.35 2.37 -9.94
N SER A 206 5.50 2.88 -10.41
CA SER A 206 5.90 4.27 -10.15
C SER A 206 5.02 5.23 -10.96
N ARG A 207 4.57 6.34 -10.35
CA ARG A 207 3.64 7.28 -10.99
C ARG A 207 4.33 8.48 -11.61
N GLU A 208 5.39 8.98 -11.00
CA GLU A 208 5.88 10.32 -11.32
C GLU A 208 7.38 10.30 -11.52
N TRP A 209 7.77 10.63 -12.74
CA TRP A 209 9.17 10.86 -13.07
C TRP A 209 9.60 12.30 -12.70
N PRO A 210 10.78 12.53 -12.06
CA PRO A 210 11.85 11.58 -11.72
C PRO A 210 11.76 10.91 -10.33
N LEU A 211 10.62 11.03 -9.65
CA LEU A 211 10.40 10.56 -8.28
C LEU A 211 9.98 9.08 -8.22
N VAL A 212 10.95 8.18 -8.22
CA VAL A 212 10.72 6.72 -8.08
C VAL A 212 9.97 6.39 -6.79
N SER A 213 10.20 7.15 -5.72
CA SER A 213 9.54 6.97 -4.41
C SER A 213 8.04 7.30 -4.43
N LYS A 214 7.50 7.89 -5.51
CA LYS A 214 6.05 8.07 -5.68
C LYS A 214 5.47 6.92 -6.51
N TYR A 215 4.74 6.03 -5.84
CA TYR A 215 4.17 4.84 -6.47
C TYR A 215 2.67 4.66 -6.19
N ARG A 216 2.01 3.87 -7.03
CA ARG A 216 0.62 3.41 -6.87
C ARG A 216 0.57 1.90 -6.99
N ALA A 217 -0.14 1.26 -6.08
CA ALA A 217 -0.55 -0.12 -6.28
C ALA A 217 -1.86 -0.12 -7.07
N SER A 218 -1.87 -0.70 -8.26
CA SER A 218 -3.12 -1.16 -8.89
C SER A 218 -3.39 -2.59 -8.42
N VAL A 219 -4.64 -2.89 -8.10
CA VAL A 219 -5.05 -4.19 -7.55
C VAL A 219 -6.11 -4.77 -8.46
N ARG A 220 -5.95 -6.04 -8.84
CA ARG A 220 -6.97 -6.84 -9.50
C ARG A 220 -7.27 -8.07 -8.66
N SER A 221 -8.54 -8.43 -8.58
CA SER A 221 -8.94 -9.70 -7.96
C SER A 221 -8.60 -10.83 -8.91
N GLN A 222 -7.99 -11.89 -8.39
CA GLN A 222 -7.61 -13.06 -9.17
C GLN A 222 -8.11 -14.34 -8.50
N SER A 223 -8.42 -15.36 -9.31
CA SER A 223 -8.70 -16.70 -8.80
C SER A 223 -7.46 -17.28 -8.09
N PRO A 224 -7.63 -18.03 -6.99
CA PRO A 224 -6.51 -18.67 -6.30
C PRO A 224 -5.69 -19.56 -7.24
N LYS A 225 -4.36 -19.58 -7.06
CA LYS A 225 -3.39 -20.47 -7.76
C LYS A 225 -3.10 -20.14 -9.24
N LEU A 226 -3.28 -18.89 -9.65
CA LEU A 226 -2.81 -18.42 -10.97
C LEU A 226 -1.47 -17.69 -10.81
N GLU A 227 -0.47 -18.12 -11.58
CA GLU A 227 0.89 -17.52 -11.58
C GLU A 227 0.98 -16.31 -12.51
N MET A 228 0.27 -16.33 -13.64
CA MET A 228 0.17 -15.19 -14.55
C MET A 228 -0.82 -14.17 -14.00
N ILE A 229 -0.42 -12.90 -13.89
CA ILE A 229 -1.29 -11.80 -13.44
C ILE A 229 -2.44 -11.65 -14.43
N ASP A 230 -3.65 -11.96 -13.98
CA ASP A 230 -4.85 -11.79 -14.78
C ASP A 230 -5.04 -10.31 -15.17
N SER A 231 -5.35 -10.05 -16.43
CA SER A 231 -5.49 -8.70 -17.00
C SER A 231 -4.25 -7.80 -16.88
N LEU A 232 -3.03 -8.34 -16.78
CA LEU A 232 -1.81 -7.55 -16.94
C LEU A 232 -1.82 -6.81 -18.28
N PHE A 233 -2.17 -7.56 -19.32
CA PHE A 233 -2.53 -7.09 -20.65
C PHE A 233 -3.87 -7.76 -21.01
N LYS A 234 -4.86 -6.96 -21.40
CA LYS A 234 -6.22 -7.40 -21.74
C LYS A 234 -6.62 -6.79 -23.08
N PRO A 235 -6.32 -7.47 -24.20
CA PRO A 235 -6.64 -6.93 -25.52
C PRO A 235 -8.16 -6.80 -25.71
N GLN A 236 -8.60 -5.65 -26.20
CA GLN A 236 -9.96 -5.35 -26.62
C GLN A 236 -9.91 -4.74 -28.04
N GLY A 237 -9.97 -5.60 -29.05
CA GLY A 237 -9.77 -5.18 -30.44
C GLY A 237 -8.33 -4.73 -30.68
N THR A 238 -8.14 -3.46 -31.08
CA THR A 238 -6.83 -2.83 -31.22
C THR A 238 -6.32 -2.16 -29.93
N ASP A 239 -7.16 -2.11 -28.90
CA ASP A 239 -6.83 -1.47 -27.62
C ASP A 239 -6.43 -2.52 -26.55
N ASP A 240 -5.83 -2.03 -25.47
CA ASP A 240 -5.60 -2.77 -24.23
C ASP A 240 -6.52 -2.22 -23.14
N ASP A 241 -7.02 -3.05 -22.25
CA ASP A 241 -7.77 -2.65 -21.05
C ASP A 241 -7.13 -3.25 -19.78
N GLY A 242 -5.86 -3.65 -19.91
CA GLY A 242 -5.05 -4.23 -18.87
C GLY A 242 -4.39 -3.22 -17.94
N LEU A 243 -3.73 -3.75 -16.91
CA LEU A 243 -3.00 -2.98 -15.91
C LEU A 243 -1.87 -2.13 -16.49
N VAL A 244 -1.23 -2.61 -17.56
CA VAL A 244 -0.15 -1.87 -18.22
C VAL A 244 -0.68 -0.55 -18.80
N ARG A 245 -1.81 -0.57 -19.51
CA ARG A 245 -2.43 0.68 -20.00
C ARG A 245 -2.82 1.63 -18.87
N GLU A 246 -3.42 1.12 -17.78
CA GLU A 246 -3.73 1.98 -16.63
C GLU A 246 -2.48 2.68 -16.09
N CYS A 247 -1.39 1.93 -15.91
CA CYS A 247 -0.11 2.49 -15.45
C CYS A 247 0.48 3.49 -16.45
N LEU A 248 0.36 3.26 -17.76
CA LEU A 248 0.83 4.17 -18.79
C LEU A 248 0.02 5.47 -18.83
N ILE A 249 -1.31 5.41 -18.70
CA ILE A 249 -2.18 6.58 -18.62
C ILE A 249 -1.86 7.38 -17.37
N ASP A 250 -1.75 6.71 -16.22
CA ASP A 250 -1.36 7.34 -14.97
C ASP A 250 0.00 8.05 -15.13
N PHE A 251 1.04 7.35 -15.60
CA PHE A 251 2.36 7.94 -15.82
C PHE A 251 2.32 9.16 -16.74
N TYR A 252 1.60 9.07 -17.86
CA TYR A 252 1.45 10.16 -18.81
C TYR A 252 0.82 11.39 -18.15
N THR A 253 -0.27 11.20 -17.39
CA THR A 253 -0.95 12.30 -16.71
C THR A 253 -0.11 12.93 -15.59
N SER A 254 0.64 12.14 -14.82
CA SER A 254 1.46 12.68 -13.71
C SER A 254 2.86 13.13 -14.09
N SER A 255 3.38 12.76 -15.27
CA SER A 255 4.75 13.10 -15.71
C SER A 255 4.79 14.24 -16.74
N GLY A 256 3.78 15.12 -16.69
CA GLY A 256 3.68 16.29 -17.56
C GLY A 256 3.34 15.94 -19.01
N LYS A 257 2.46 14.95 -19.23
CA LYS A 257 2.05 14.47 -20.57
C LYS A 257 3.23 13.92 -21.39
N ARG A 258 4.20 13.30 -20.72
CA ARG A 258 5.30 12.58 -21.37
C ARG A 258 5.06 11.08 -21.34
N LYS A 259 5.33 10.42 -22.45
CA LYS A 259 5.34 8.96 -22.53
C LYS A 259 6.65 8.44 -21.91
N PRO A 260 6.67 7.24 -21.30
CA PRO A 260 7.91 6.65 -20.86
C PRO A 260 8.76 6.24 -22.07
N ASP A 261 10.03 6.61 -22.05
CA ASP A 261 11.04 6.17 -23.02
C ASP A 261 11.66 4.82 -22.60
N GLN A 262 11.49 4.45 -21.32
CA GLN A 262 11.95 3.19 -20.76
C GLN A 262 10.90 2.60 -19.82
N ILE A 263 10.74 1.28 -19.85
CA ILE A 263 9.92 0.52 -18.89
C ILE A 263 10.79 -0.57 -18.25
N ILE A 264 10.87 -0.59 -16.92
CA ILE A 264 11.58 -1.63 -16.15
C ILE A 264 10.52 -2.48 -15.45
N ILE A 265 10.49 -3.79 -15.75
CA ILE A 265 9.51 -4.73 -15.18
C ILE A 265 10.20 -5.70 -14.23
N PHE A 266 9.74 -5.74 -12.99
CA PHE A 266 10.10 -6.73 -11.98
C PHE A 266 9.00 -7.80 -11.92
N GLY A 267 9.25 -8.95 -12.55
CA GLY A 267 8.41 -10.14 -12.44
C GLY A 267 8.77 -10.98 -11.21
N TRP A 268 7.80 -11.73 -10.69
CA TRP A 268 8.09 -12.87 -9.81
C TRP A 268 8.29 -14.11 -10.69
N CYS A 269 9.41 -14.82 -10.52
CA CYS A 269 9.53 -16.20 -10.95
C CYS A 269 9.05 -17.13 -9.84
#